data_AF-X0XCD6-F1
#
_entry.id   AF-X0XCD6-F1
#
_cell.length_a   1.000
_cell.length_b   1.000
_cell.length_c   1.000
_cell.angle_alpha   90.00
_cell.angle_beta   90.00
_cell.angle_gamma   90.00
#
_symmetry.space_group_name_H-M   'P 1'
#
loop_
_entity.id
_entity.type
_entity.pdbx_description
1 polymer ?
#
loop_
_entity_poly.entity_id
_entity_poly.type
_entity_poly.pdbx_seq_one_letter_code
_entity_poly.pdbx_strand_id
1 'polypeptide(L)'
;MISQLIDLNFFSLDNQEISFKIYRKRFNNQDNILNCYKAKLPINKIDSKYTDYWITLNQINGFEYFLCSQDFNYYLTIKLIWDIFLDKIKNSLNNSEYIIPKNKFSRSIFLIIKRYNEGNEGINIGPYYLKVESKYGFLVDFRFKK
;
A
#
# COMPACT_ATOMS: atom_id res chain seq x y z
N MET A 1 2.22 30.69 -18.03
CA MET A 1 2.09 29.28 -17.64
C MET A 1 1.33 29.27 -16.32
N ILE A 2 0.06 28.86 -16.30
CA ILE A 2 -0.74 28.88 -15.07
C ILE A 2 -0.38 27.62 -14.28
N SER A 3 0.31 27.78 -13.15
CA SER A 3 0.51 26.70 -12.18
C SER A 3 -0.78 26.54 -11.38
N GLN A 4 -1.53 25.46 -11.60
CA GLN A 4 -2.56 25.05 -10.64
C GLN A 4 -1.86 24.54 -9.38
N LEU A 5 -2.06 25.23 -8.26
CA LEU A 5 -1.72 24.72 -6.94
C LEU A 5 -2.79 23.69 -6.57
N ILE A 6 -2.41 22.42 -6.51
CA ILE A 6 -3.26 21.35 -6.01
C ILE A 6 -2.91 21.16 -4.55
N ASP A 7 -3.80 21.57 -3.65
CA ASP A 7 -3.68 21.24 -2.23
C ASP A 7 -4.01 19.77 -2.04
N LEU A 8 -2.97 18.99 -1.84
CA LEU A 8 -3.06 17.56 -1.58
C LEU A 8 -3.24 17.37 -0.07
N ASN A 9 -4.38 16.82 0.34
CA ASN A 9 -4.62 16.43 1.73
C ASN A 9 -3.80 15.18 2.09
N PHE A 10 -2.50 15.39 2.30
CA PHE A 10 -1.51 14.35 2.58
C PHE A 10 -1.17 14.30 4.06
N PHE A 11 -1.51 13.18 4.69
CA PHE A 11 -1.15 12.89 6.07
C PHE A 11 0.09 12.01 6.08
N SER A 12 1.26 12.62 6.31
CA SER A 12 2.53 11.92 6.43
C SER A 12 2.52 10.95 7.61
N LEU A 13 3.18 9.80 7.46
CA LEU A 13 3.55 8.99 8.64
C LEU A 13 4.59 9.74 9.47
N ASP A 14 4.55 9.58 10.78
CA ASP A 14 5.57 10.15 11.68
C ASP A 14 6.91 9.46 11.48
N ASN A 15 6.90 8.12 11.44
CA ASN A 15 8.08 7.33 11.15
C ASN A 15 8.22 7.08 9.65
N GLN A 16 9.29 7.64 9.07
CA GLN A 16 9.68 7.46 7.68
C GLN A 16 10.82 6.46 7.53
N GLU A 17 11.26 5.74 8.56
CA GLU A 17 12.26 4.67 8.47
C GLU A 17 11.56 3.31 8.55
N ILE A 18 11.09 2.82 7.40
CA ILE A 18 10.32 1.59 7.32
C ILE A 18 11.21 0.45 6.83
N SER A 19 11.28 -0.61 7.63
CA SER A 19 11.84 -1.90 7.21
C SER A 19 10.95 -3.05 7.63
N PHE A 20 10.90 -4.10 6.83
CA PHE A 20 10.00 -5.22 7.06
C PHE A 20 10.55 -6.52 6.49
N LYS A 21 10.17 -7.60 7.16
CA LYS A 21 10.51 -8.96 6.78
C LYS A 21 9.65 -9.38 5.59
N ILE A 22 10.30 -9.87 4.55
CA ILE A 22 9.66 -10.60 3.47
C ILE A 22 10.40 -11.92 3.24
N TYR A 23 9.75 -12.79 2.49
CA TYR A 23 10.40 -13.97 1.90
C TYR A 23 10.34 -13.81 0.39
N ARG A 24 11.46 -14.11 -0.29
CA ARG A 24 11.59 -13.94 -1.74
C ARG A 24 12.17 -15.17 -2.42
N LYS A 25 11.80 -15.41 -3.67
CA LYS A 25 12.39 -16.42 -4.56
C LYS A 25 12.60 -15.81 -5.92
N ARG A 26 13.73 -16.06 -6.58
CA ARG A 26 13.95 -15.54 -7.95
C ARG A 26 12.81 -15.97 -8.86
N PHE A 27 12.28 -15.00 -9.60
CA PHE A 27 11.21 -15.23 -10.54
C PHE A 27 11.74 -15.99 -11.76
N ASN A 28 11.10 -17.10 -12.14
CA ASN A 28 11.57 -18.01 -13.20
C ASN A 28 10.54 -18.26 -14.31
N ASN A 29 9.57 -17.35 -14.52
CA ASN A 29 8.51 -17.43 -15.54
C ASN A 29 7.59 -18.67 -15.50
N GLN A 30 7.81 -19.63 -14.61
CA GLN A 30 7.23 -20.97 -14.77
C GLN A 30 5.93 -21.22 -13.99
N ASP A 31 5.59 -20.49 -12.93
CA ASP A 31 4.31 -20.68 -12.24
C ASP A 31 3.86 -19.44 -11.46
N ASN A 32 2.54 -19.18 -11.44
CA ASN A 32 1.93 -18.27 -10.48
C ASN A 32 1.89 -18.96 -9.10
N ILE A 33 2.71 -18.49 -8.17
CA ILE A 33 2.72 -19.01 -6.80
C ILE A 33 1.58 -18.34 -6.02
N LEU A 34 0.68 -19.14 -5.43
CA LEU A 34 -0.45 -18.65 -4.65
C LEU A 34 0.02 -17.71 -3.52
N ASN A 35 -0.71 -16.61 -3.30
CA ASN A 35 -0.42 -15.58 -2.29
C ASN A 35 0.97 -14.92 -2.42
N CYS A 36 1.65 -15.12 -3.55
CA CYS A 36 2.86 -14.40 -3.89
C CYS A 36 2.55 -13.34 -4.96
N TYR A 37 3.38 -12.32 -5.01
CA TYR A 37 3.31 -11.31 -6.06
C TYR A 37 4.71 -11.01 -6.57
N LYS A 38 4.77 -10.44 -7.77
CA LYS A 38 6.02 -10.11 -8.44
C LYS A 38 6.48 -8.73 -8.01
N ALA A 39 7.74 -8.60 -7.61
CA ALA A 39 8.36 -7.30 -7.35
C ALA A 39 9.83 -7.30 -7.76
N LYS A 40 10.32 -6.12 -8.18
CA LYS A 40 11.75 -5.87 -8.38
C LYS A 40 12.39 -5.51 -7.06
N LEU A 41 13.46 -6.21 -6.72
CA LEU A 41 14.25 -5.99 -5.51
C LEU A 41 15.74 -6.10 -5.86
N PRO A 42 16.62 -5.50 -5.04
CA PRO A 42 18.05 -5.57 -5.29
C PRO A 42 18.56 -6.99 -5.06
N ILE A 43 19.53 -7.44 -5.88
CA ILE A 43 20.08 -8.80 -5.80
C ILE A 43 20.79 -8.98 -4.45
N ASN A 44 21.61 -8.02 -4.08
CA ASN A 44 22.28 -7.87 -2.79
C ASN A 44 22.06 -6.44 -2.28
N LYS A 45 22.39 -6.14 -1.02
CA LYS A 45 22.18 -4.79 -0.45
C LYS A 45 23.21 -3.75 -0.90
N ILE A 46 24.23 -4.16 -1.67
CA ILE A 46 25.44 -3.37 -1.95
C ILE A 46 25.43 -2.84 -3.38
N ASP A 47 25.01 -3.66 -4.34
CA ASP A 47 24.99 -3.31 -5.76
C ASP A 47 23.65 -2.70 -6.16
N SER A 48 23.67 -1.75 -7.08
CA SER A 48 22.47 -1.17 -7.72
C SER A 48 21.79 -2.12 -8.72
N LYS A 49 22.03 -3.43 -8.63
CA LYS A 49 21.45 -4.44 -9.54
C LYS A 49 20.15 -4.97 -8.97
N TYR A 50 19.09 -4.89 -9.77
CA TYR A 50 17.75 -5.36 -9.43
C TYR A 50 17.36 -6.56 -10.29
N THR A 51 16.57 -7.47 -9.73
CA THR A 51 15.93 -8.54 -10.49
C THR A 51 14.50 -8.77 -9.99
N ASP A 52 13.73 -9.49 -10.79
CA ASP A 52 12.38 -9.89 -10.43
C ASP A 52 12.39 -11.04 -9.42
N TYR A 53 11.56 -10.93 -8.39
CA TYR A 53 11.32 -11.94 -7.39
C TYR A 53 9.82 -12.21 -7.24
N TRP A 54 9.48 -13.46 -6.95
CA TRP A 54 8.28 -13.79 -6.21
C TRP A 54 8.48 -13.39 -4.76
N ILE A 55 7.50 -12.71 -4.17
CA ILE A 55 7.56 -12.26 -2.78
C ILE A 55 6.28 -12.55 -2.01
N THR A 56 6.44 -12.79 -0.72
CA THR A 56 5.36 -13.02 0.25
C THR A 56 5.78 -12.51 1.64
N LEU A 57 4.81 -12.21 2.49
CA LEU A 57 5.05 -11.87 3.90
C LEU A 57 5.16 -13.12 4.79
N ASN A 58 4.67 -14.27 4.31
CA ASN A 58 4.64 -15.53 5.05
C ASN A 58 5.80 -16.43 4.64
N GLN A 59 6.31 -17.23 5.57
CA GLN A 59 7.35 -18.21 5.25
C GLN A 59 6.80 -19.31 4.37
N ILE A 60 7.45 -19.57 3.24
CA ILE A 60 7.10 -20.65 2.30
C ILE A 60 8.40 -21.38 1.92
N ASN A 61 8.31 -22.70 1.72
CA ASN A 61 9.45 -23.51 1.31
C ASN A 61 10.08 -23.00 0.00
N GLY A 62 11.40 -22.92 -0.02
CA GLY A 62 12.17 -22.45 -1.18
C GLY A 62 12.22 -20.92 -1.37
N PHE A 63 11.70 -20.15 -0.41
CA PHE A 63 11.90 -18.70 -0.37
C PHE A 63 12.95 -18.34 0.69
N GLU A 64 13.85 -17.43 0.36
CA GLU A 64 14.85 -16.89 1.29
C GLU A 64 14.28 -15.72 2.08
N TYR A 65 14.72 -15.57 3.33
CA TYR A 65 14.45 -14.38 4.13
C TYR A 65 15.14 -13.16 3.52
N PHE A 66 14.44 -12.02 3.53
CA PHE A 66 15.01 -10.75 3.14
C PHE A 66 14.43 -9.62 4.00
N LEU A 67 15.31 -8.82 4.61
CA LEU A 67 14.92 -7.58 5.28
C LEU A 67 14.83 -6.46 4.24
N CYS A 68 13.62 -6.10 3.86
CA CYS A 68 13.34 -5.07 2.88
C CYS A 68 13.37 -3.69 3.54
N SER A 69 14.17 -2.76 3.00
CA SER A 69 14.05 -1.33 3.28
C SER A 69 13.00 -0.72 2.37
N GLN A 70 12.37 0.37 2.81
CA GLN A 70 11.46 1.18 2.01
C GLN A 70 12.05 1.70 0.71
N ASP A 71 13.37 1.93 0.67
CA ASP A 71 14.06 2.52 -0.49
C ASP A 71 14.22 1.51 -1.64
N PHE A 72 14.07 0.22 -1.34
CA PHE A 72 14.23 -0.81 -2.36
C PHE A 72 13.06 -0.83 -3.33
N ASN A 73 11.82 -0.62 -2.86
CA ASN A 73 10.64 -0.62 -3.72
C ASN A 73 9.44 0.07 -3.05
N TYR A 74 9.17 1.32 -3.42
CA TYR A 74 8.07 2.09 -2.81
C TYR A 74 6.69 1.47 -3.07
N TYR A 75 6.46 0.78 -4.18
CA TYR A 75 5.18 0.10 -4.43
C TYR A 75 4.96 -1.06 -3.45
N LEU A 76 6.03 -1.77 -3.11
CA LEU A 76 6.01 -2.83 -2.12
C LEU A 76 5.71 -2.26 -0.73
N THR A 77 6.38 -1.17 -0.35
CA THR A 77 6.13 -0.45 0.92
C THR A 77 4.68 0.03 1.00
N ILE A 78 4.14 0.64 -0.06
CA ILE A 78 2.74 1.08 -0.12
C ILE A 78 1.78 -0.09 0.01
N LYS A 79 2.09 -1.25 -0.59
CA LYS A 79 1.28 -2.46 -0.42
C LYS A 79 1.28 -2.93 1.03
N LEU A 80 2.44 -2.94 1.70
CA LEU A 80 2.52 -3.31 3.12
C LEU A 80 1.69 -2.36 3.98
N ILE A 81 1.85 -1.05 3.79
CA ILE A 81 1.07 -0.03 4.52
C ILE A 81 -0.43 -0.26 4.29
N TRP A 82 -0.84 -0.55 3.04
CA TRP A 82 -2.22 -0.89 2.72
C TRP A 82 -2.73 -2.12 3.45
N ASP A 83 -1.97 -3.22 3.43
CA ASP A 83 -2.38 -4.48 4.07
C ASP A 83 -2.57 -4.28 5.59
N ILE A 84 -1.62 -3.60 6.25
CA ILE A 84 -1.68 -3.29 7.68
C ILE A 84 -2.85 -2.35 7.99
N PHE A 85 -3.02 -1.29 7.19
CA PHE A 85 -4.11 -0.34 7.36
C PHE A 85 -5.47 -1.01 7.23
N LEU A 86 -5.65 -1.83 6.18
CA LEU A 86 -6.90 -2.53 5.93
C LEU A 86 -7.23 -3.53 7.04
N ASP A 87 -6.23 -4.25 7.55
CA ASP A 87 -6.39 -5.16 8.69
C ASP A 87 -6.85 -4.39 9.94
N LYS A 88 -6.20 -3.26 10.26
CA LYS A 88 -6.62 -2.40 11.38
C LYS A 88 -8.06 -1.92 11.24
N ILE A 89 -8.47 -1.44 10.06
CA ILE A 89 -9.85 -1.00 9.83
C ILE A 89 -10.84 -2.16 10.05
N LYS A 90 -10.58 -3.33 9.47
CA LYS A 90 -11.45 -4.50 9.61
C LYS A 90 -11.57 -4.98 11.06
N ASN A 91 -10.52 -4.83 11.85
CA ASN A 91 -10.48 -5.24 13.25
C ASN A 91 -11.01 -4.18 14.22
N SER A 92 -11.15 -2.92 13.78
CA SER A 92 -11.53 -1.80 14.65
C SER A 92 -12.92 -1.22 14.34
N LEU A 93 -13.44 -1.41 13.12
CA LEU A 93 -14.71 -0.84 12.68
C LEU A 93 -15.67 -1.94 12.21
N ASN A 94 -16.97 -1.68 12.35
CA ASN A 94 -18.00 -2.53 11.80
C ASN A 94 -18.04 -2.42 10.27
N ASN A 95 -18.46 -3.49 9.60
CA ASN A 95 -18.59 -3.52 8.12
C ASN A 95 -19.56 -2.46 7.55
N SER A 96 -20.43 -1.89 8.38
CA SER A 96 -21.32 -0.80 7.98
C SER A 96 -20.60 0.55 7.95
N GLU A 97 -19.50 0.73 8.68
CA GLU A 97 -18.82 2.01 8.86
C GLU A 97 -17.85 2.34 7.71
N TYR A 98 -17.61 1.41 6.79
CA TYR A 98 -16.72 1.63 5.68
C TYR A 98 -17.14 0.88 4.41
N ILE A 99 -16.67 1.38 3.26
CA ILE A 99 -16.86 0.76 1.95
C ILE A 99 -15.50 0.55 1.31
N ILE A 100 -15.19 -0.71 0.98
CA ILE A 100 -14.04 -1.07 0.15
C ILE A 100 -14.50 -1.01 -1.33
N PRO A 101 -13.86 -0.20 -2.19
CA PRO A 101 -14.17 -0.16 -3.61
C PRO A 101 -14.06 -1.56 -4.25
N LYS A 102 -15.03 -1.91 -5.10
CA LYS A 102 -15.02 -3.19 -5.84
C LYS A 102 -13.81 -3.32 -6.79
N ASN A 103 -13.22 -2.20 -7.19
CA ASN A 103 -12.04 -2.18 -8.04
C ASN A 103 -10.79 -2.59 -7.25
N LYS A 104 -10.25 -3.77 -7.56
CA LYS A 104 -9.04 -4.34 -6.93
C LYS A 104 -7.77 -3.49 -7.13
N PHE A 105 -7.75 -2.57 -8.10
CA PHE A 105 -6.62 -1.68 -8.34
C PHE A 105 -6.59 -0.46 -7.41
N SER A 106 -7.72 -0.12 -6.77
CA SER A 106 -7.81 1.02 -5.87
C SER A 106 -7.48 0.61 -4.44
N ARG A 107 -6.30 0.99 -3.96
CA ARG A 107 -5.93 0.88 -2.53
C ARG A 107 -6.50 2.07 -1.77
N SER A 108 -7.82 2.12 -1.64
CA SER A 108 -8.50 3.13 -0.84
C SER A 108 -9.72 2.54 -0.17
N ILE A 109 -10.11 3.14 0.95
CA ILE A 109 -11.31 2.82 1.69
C ILE A 109 -12.13 4.09 1.84
N PHE A 110 -13.45 3.97 1.82
CA PHE A 110 -14.33 5.09 2.17
C PHE A 110 -14.88 4.87 3.56
N LEU A 111 -14.48 5.69 4.52
CA LEU A 111 -15.03 5.69 5.86
C LEU A 111 -16.28 6.56 5.89
N ILE A 112 -17.39 6.02 6.39
CA ILE A 112 -18.67 6.72 6.49
C ILE A 112 -18.67 7.52 7.79
N ILE A 113 -18.82 8.83 7.67
CA ILE A 113 -18.94 9.75 8.81
C ILE A 113 -20.42 9.95 9.15
N LYS A 114 -21.27 10.09 8.13
CA LYS A 114 -22.70 10.34 8.31
C LYS A 114 -23.54 9.76 7.18
N ARG A 115 -24.75 9.32 7.54
CA ARG A 115 -25.74 8.76 6.60
C ARG A 115 -26.89 9.73 6.36
N TYR A 116 -27.34 9.76 5.12
CA TYR A 116 -28.49 10.52 4.64
C TYR A 116 -29.35 9.62 3.76
N ASN A 117 -30.58 10.03 3.45
CA ASN A 117 -31.46 9.28 2.58
C ASN A 117 -30.91 9.22 1.14
N GLU A 118 -30.16 10.24 0.74
CA GLU A 118 -29.60 10.43 -0.59
C GLU A 118 -28.21 9.82 -0.76
N GLY A 119 -27.60 9.31 0.31
CA GLY A 119 -26.24 8.76 0.29
C GLY A 119 -25.49 8.89 1.61
N ASN A 120 -24.18 8.65 1.54
CA ASN A 120 -23.28 8.68 2.67
C ASN A 120 -22.22 9.77 2.48
N GLU A 121 -21.98 10.53 3.54
CA GLU A 121 -20.88 11.47 3.66
C GLU A 121 -19.70 10.78 4.35
N GLY A 122 -18.50 11.03 3.86
CA GLY A 122 -17.34 10.36 4.39
C GLY A 122 -16.03 10.80 3.77
N ILE A 123 -14.99 10.00 4.05
CA ILE A 123 -13.63 10.26 3.61
C ILE A 123 -13.07 9.05 2.87
N ASN A 124 -12.55 9.27 1.67
CA ASN A 124 -11.71 8.30 0.99
C ASN A 124 -10.29 8.42 1.56
N ILE A 125 -9.74 7.31 2.04
CA ILE A 125 -8.37 7.23 2.56
C ILE A 125 -7.61 6.15 1.81
N GLY A 126 -6.38 6.45 1.35
CA GLY A 126 -5.52 5.46 0.71
C GLY A 126 -4.03 5.77 0.89
N PRO A 127 -3.16 4.77 1.05
CA PRO A 127 -1.74 4.99 1.22
C PRO A 127 -1.11 5.56 -0.05
N TYR A 128 -0.16 6.46 0.14
CA TYR A 128 0.50 7.18 -0.93
C TYR A 128 1.97 7.44 -0.61
N TYR A 129 2.79 7.47 -1.66
CA TYR A 129 4.20 7.86 -1.57
C TYR A 129 4.37 9.18 -2.31
N LEU A 130 4.57 10.25 -1.54
CA LEU A 130 4.80 11.60 -2.04
C LEU A 130 6.25 11.72 -2.51
N LYS A 131 6.48 11.42 -3.80
CA LYS A 131 7.82 11.35 -4.40
C LYS A 131 8.64 12.63 -4.22
N VAL A 132 8.02 13.80 -4.32
CA VAL A 132 8.72 15.10 -4.22
C VAL A 132 9.31 15.35 -2.83
N GLU A 133 8.69 14.81 -1.79
CA GLU A 133 9.18 14.89 -0.40
C GLU A 133 9.83 13.59 0.08
N SER A 134 9.82 12.54 -0.75
CA SER A 134 10.23 11.19 -0.38
C SER A 134 9.52 10.65 0.87
N LYS A 135 8.23 10.97 1.07
CA LYS A 135 7.46 10.58 2.27
C LYS A 135 6.35 9.57 1.97
N TYR A 136 6.16 8.63 2.88
CA TYR A 136 5.00 7.75 2.94
C TYR A 136 3.92 8.37 3.82
N GLY A 137 2.66 8.19 3.44
CA GLY A 137 1.51 8.72 4.15
C GLY A 137 0.19 8.25 3.55
N PHE A 138 -0.87 9.00 3.82
CA PHE A 138 -2.21 8.75 3.29
C PHE A 138 -2.74 9.98 2.57
N LEU A 139 -3.39 9.76 1.43
CA LEU A 139 -4.27 10.77 0.82
C LEU A 139 -5.66 10.64 1.44
N VAL A 140 -6.24 11.79 1.77
CA VAL A 140 -7.56 11.87 2.38
C VAL A 140 -8.43 12.86 1.61
N ASP A 141 -9.50 12.35 1.00
CA ASP A 141 -10.46 13.18 0.27
C ASP A 141 -11.83 13.09 0.93
N PHE A 142 -12.42 14.22 1.28
CA PHE A 142 -13.84 14.27 1.64
C PHE A 142 -14.70 14.02 0.39
N ARG A 143 -15.70 13.14 0.52
CA ARG A 143 -16.60 12.76 -0.58
C ARG A 143 -18.01 12.47 -0.06
N PHE A 144 -18.99 12.77 -0.91
CA PHE A 144 -20.35 12.23 -0.78
C PHE A 144 -20.53 11.09 -1.79
N LYS A 145 -21.04 9.94 -1.35
CA LYS A 145 -21.37 8.79 -2.20
C LYS A 145 -22.86 8.48 -2.12
N LYS A 146 -23.56 8.63 -3.23
CA LYS A 146 -24.96 8.18 -3.39
C LYS A 146 -25.05 6.66 -3.29
#